data_AF-A0A934BKC4-F1
#
_entry.id   AF-A0A934BKC4-F1
#
_cell.length_a   1.000
_cell.length_b   1.000
_cell.length_c   1.000
_cell.angle_alpha   90.00
_cell.angle_beta   90.00
_cell.angle_gamma   90.00
#
_symmetry.space_group_name_H-M   'P 1'
#
loop_
_entity.id
_entity.type
_entity.pdbx_description
1 polymer ?
#
loop_
_entity_poly.entity_id
_entity_poly.type
_entity_poly.pdbx_seq_one_letter_code
_entity_poly.pdbx_strand_id
1 'polypeptide(L)' 'SDWIKPGAVVIDVGVNRLENGKLAGDVDFEDVKERASFITPVPGGVGPMTIAILLHNTIEAAKKQFKSLRV' A
#
# COMPACT_ATOMS: atom_id res chain seq x y z
N SER A 1 -14.56 11.03 -9.60
CA SER A 1 -14.56 10.23 -8.35
C SER A 1 -15.91 9.55 -8.08
N ASP A 2 -16.84 9.56 -9.04
CA ASP A 2 -18.23 9.11 -8.85
C ASP A 2 -18.38 7.62 -8.49
N TRP A 3 -17.38 6.80 -8.81
CA TRP A 3 -17.38 5.36 -8.53
C TRP A 3 -16.96 5.04 -7.08
N ILE A 4 -16.43 6.03 -6.36
CA ILE A 4 -16.04 5.89 -4.96
C ILE A 4 -17.26 6.17 -4.07
N LYS A 5 -17.48 5.37 -3.03
CA LYS A 5 -18.53 5.67 -2.05
C LYS A 5 -18.12 6.87 -1.19
N PRO A 6 -19.00 7.85 -0.89
CA PRO A 6 -18.68 8.93 0.04
C PRO A 6 -18.21 8.38 1.39
N GLY A 7 -17.07 8.88 1.89
CA GLY A 7 -16.45 8.42 3.12
C GLY A 7 -15.77 7.05 3.03
N ALA A 8 -15.50 6.53 1.83
CA ALA A 8 -14.72 5.30 1.67
C ALA A 8 -13.26 5.50 2.08
N VAL A 9 -12.62 4.42 2.53
CA VAL A 9 -11.16 4.33 2.61
C VAL A 9 -10.65 3.75 1.30
N VAL A 10 -9.76 4.47 0.62
CA VAL A 10 -9.17 4.07 -0.65
C VAL A 10 -7.72 3.69 -0.44
N ILE A 11 -7.38 2.46 -0.84
CA ILE A 11 -6.01 1.94 -0.82
C ILE A 11 -5.58 1.79 -2.28
N ASP A 12 -4.71 2.68 -2.72
CA ASP A 12 -4.14 2.70 -4.06
C ASP A 12 -2.83 1.90 -4.08
N VAL A 13 -2.89 0.73 -4.72
CA VAL A 13 -1.76 -0.20 -4.88
C VAL A 13 -1.04 0.05 -6.21
N GLY A 14 -1.62 0.85 -7.09
CA GLY A 14 -1.10 1.17 -8.40
C GLY A 14 0.27 1.81 -8.34
N VAL A 15 1.18 1.36 -9.21
CA VAL A 15 2.48 2.00 -9.41
C VAL A 15 2.71 2.14 -10.90
N ASN A 16 2.23 3.26 -11.44
CA ASN A 16 2.31 3.59 -12.85
C ASN A 16 3.42 4.64 -13.06
N ARG A 17 4.32 4.38 -14.00
CA ARG A 17 5.34 5.36 -14.41
C ARG A 17 4.81 6.16 -15.59
N LEU A 18 4.69 7.47 -15.40
CA LEU A 18 4.26 8.39 -16.43
C LEU A 18 5.43 8.73 -17.38
N GLU A 19 5.10 9.25 -18.57
CA GLU A 19 6.09 9.68 -19.57
C GLU A 19 7.05 10.76 -19.03
N ASN A 20 6.58 11.59 -18.10
CA ASN A 20 7.39 12.60 -17.42
C ASN A 20 8.30 12.03 -16.30
N GLY A 21 8.35 10.72 -16.14
CA GLY A 21 9.18 10.01 -15.17
C GLY A 21 8.61 9.95 -13.75
N LYS A 22 7.52 10.66 -13.45
CA LYS A 22 6.85 10.62 -12.14
C LYS A 22 6.11 9.30 -11.96
N LEU A 23 5.90 8.93 -10.70
CA LEU A 23 5.06 7.80 -10.30
C LEU A 23 3.65 8.33 -9.98
N ALA A 24 2.65 7.59 -10.42
CA ALA A 24 1.23 7.83 -10.15
C ALA A 24 0.55 6.51 -9.75
N GLY A 25 -0.56 6.63 -9.04
CA GLY A 25 -1.40 5.49 -8.64
C GLY A 25 -2.39 5.09 -9.73
N ASP A 26 -3.36 4.26 -9.36
CA ASP A 26 -4.45 3.83 -10.25
C ASP A 26 -5.62 4.81 -10.26
N VAL A 27 -5.70 5.72 -9.27
CA VAL A 27 -6.76 6.72 -9.16
C VAL A 27 -6.23 8.14 -9.20
N ASP A 28 -7.08 9.09 -9.61
CA ASP A 28 -6.79 10.52 -9.48
C ASP A 28 -6.86 10.92 -7.99
N PHE A 29 -5.69 11.20 -7.41
CA PHE A 29 -5.57 11.47 -5.99
C PHE A 29 -6.35 12.70 -5.54
N GLU A 30 -6.31 13.81 -6.28
CA GLU A 30 -6.94 15.06 -5.85
C GLU A 30 -8.46 14.97 -5.93
N ASP A 31 -8.99 14.38 -7.00
CA ASP A 31 -10.44 14.17 -7.16
C ASP A 31 -10.99 13.15 -6.14
N VAL A 32 -10.28 12.05 -5.87
CA VAL A 32 -10.75 11.04 -4.90
C VAL A 32 -10.63 11.51 -3.45
N LYS A 33 -9.62 12.34 -3.13
CA LYS A 33 -9.39 12.87 -1.77
C LYS A 33 -10.56 13.69 -1.24
N GLU A 34 -11.31 14.38 -2.09
CA GLU A 34 -12.48 15.15 -1.64
C GLU A 34 -13.66 14.27 -1.22
N ARG A 35 -13.71 13.02 -1.71
CA ARG A 35 -14.82 12.09 -1.49
C ARG A 35 -14.51 10.99 -0.48
N ALA A 36 -13.27 10.54 -0.44
CA ALA A 36 -12.79 9.50 0.46
C ALA A 36 -12.56 10.07 1.87
N SER A 37 -12.75 9.24 2.91
CA SER A 37 -12.34 9.61 4.28
C SER A 37 -10.82 9.52 4.45
N PHE A 38 -10.20 8.59 3.73
CA PHE A 38 -8.76 8.36 3.70
C PHE A 38 -8.36 7.83 2.33
N ILE A 39 -7.19 8.24 1.84
CA ILE A 39 -6.60 7.76 0.59
C ILE A 39 -5.08 7.63 0.74
N THR A 40 -4.49 6.56 0.22
CA THR A 40 -3.03 6.38 0.22
C THR A 40 -2.36 7.18 -0.92
N PRO A 41 -1.28 7.93 -0.67
CA PRO A 41 -0.57 8.63 -1.73
C PRO A 41 0.28 7.67 -2.57
N VAL A 42 0.53 8.04 -3.83
CA VAL A 42 1.51 7.38 -4.69
C VAL A 42 2.46 8.44 -5.26
N PRO A 43 3.78 8.38 -4.98
CA PRO A 43 4.47 7.39 -4.15
C PRO A 43 4.25 7.59 -2.64
N GLY A 44 4.61 6.59 -1.82
CA GLY A 44 4.68 6.71 -0.36
C GLY A 44 3.57 6.03 0.44
N GLY A 45 2.55 5.48 -0.23
CA GLY A 45 1.46 4.72 0.40
C GLY A 45 1.79 3.24 0.59
N VAL A 46 1.30 2.39 -0.32
CA VAL A 46 1.40 0.93 -0.17
C VAL A 46 2.81 0.38 -0.39
N GLY A 47 3.61 1.02 -1.24
CA GLY A 47 4.97 0.55 -1.59
C GLY A 47 5.88 0.24 -0.39
N PRO A 48 6.08 1.18 0.55
CA PRO A 48 6.86 0.93 1.77
C PRO A 48 6.36 -0.24 2.63
N MET A 49 5.04 -0.48 2.64
CA MET A 49 4.45 -1.58 3.42
C MET A 49 4.85 -2.94 2.87
N THR A 50 5.03 -3.10 1.55
CA THR A 50 5.51 -4.36 0.95
C THR A 50 6.86 -4.77 1.52
N ILE A 51 7.80 -3.82 1.67
CA ILE A 51 9.13 -4.09 2.24
C ILE A 51 9.00 -4.41 3.74
N ALA A 52 8.23 -3.63 4.48
CA ALA A 52 8.02 -3.86 5.90
C ALA A 52 7.43 -5.24 6.18
N ILE A 53 6.44 -5.67 5.40
CA ILE A 53 5.79 -6.97 5.56
C ILE A 53 6.68 -8.13 5.12
N LEU A 54 7.53 -7.95 4.11
CA LEU A 54 8.56 -8.95 3.79
C LEU A 54 9.50 -9.21 4.99
N LEU A 55 9.99 -8.14 5.62
CA LEU A 55 10.86 -8.26 6.79
C LEU A 55 10.13 -8.86 8.00
N HIS A 56 8.89 -8.44 8.23
CA HIS A 56 8.03 -9.01 9.27
C HIS A 56 7.86 -10.51 9.09
N ASN A 57 7.49 -10.94 7.89
CA ASN A 57 7.29 -12.36 7.56
C ASN A 57 8.59 -13.17 7.72
N THR A 58 9.73 -12.56 7.36
CA THR A 58 11.06 -13.18 7.53
C THR A 58 11.37 -13.43 9.00
N ILE A 59 11.12 -12.44 9.87
CA ILE A 59 11.32 -12.57 11.33
C ILE A 59 10.37 -13.63 11.91
N GLU A 60 9.09 -13.62 11.52
CA GLU A 60 8.12 -14.60 11.99
C GLU A 60 8.47 -16.03 11.56
N ALA A 61 8.98 -16.20 10.33
CA ALA A 61 9.48 -17.49 9.88
C ALA A 61 10.68 -17.98 10.72
N ALA A 62 11.66 -17.10 10.98
CA ALA A 62 12.82 -17.43 11.80
C ALA A 62 12.43 -17.81 13.24
N LYS A 63 11.49 -17.08 13.86
CA LYS A 63 10.96 -17.40 15.19
C LYS A 63 10.28 -18.77 15.23
N LYS A 64 9.50 -19.11 14.19
CA LYS A 64 8.81 -20.41 14.09
C LYS A 64 9.81 -21.55 13.95
N GLN A 65 10.81 -21.41 13.09
CA GLN A 65 11.89 -22.40 12.93
C GLN A 65 12.65 -22.60 14.23
N PHE A 66 13.00 -21.51 14.92
CA PHE A 66 13.72 -21.57 16.19
C PHE A 66 12.94 -22.28 17.30
N LYS A 67 11.62 -22.06 17.39
CA LYS A 67 10.75 -22.80 18.33
C LYS A 67 10.68 -24.29 17.99
N SER A 68 10.57 -24.64 16.71
CA SER A 68 10.49 -26.02 16.24
C SER A 68 11.78 -26.83 16.46
N LEU A 69 12.94 -26.18 16.58
CA LEU A 69 14.22 -26.83 16.86
C LEU A 69 14.49 -27.04 18.36
N ARG A 70 13.64 -26.48 19.23
CA ARG A 70 13.77 -26.54 20.70
C ARG A 70 12.79 -27.51 21.36
N VAL A 71 12.03 -28.25 20.57
CA VAL A 71 11.21 -29.41 21.01
C VAL A 71 11.94 -30.71 20.75
#